data_AF-A0A395YGK9-F1
#
_entry.id   AF-A0A395YGK9-F1
#
_cell.length_a   1.000
_cell.length_b   1.000
_cell.length_c   1.000
_cell.angle_alpha   90.00
_cell.angle_beta   90.00
_cell.angle_gamma   90.00
#
_symmetry.space_group_name_H-M   'P 1'
#
loop_
_entity.id
_entity.type
_entity.pdbx_description
1 polymer ?
#
loop_
_entity_poly.entity_id
_entity_poly.type
_entity_poly.pdbx_seq_one_letter_code
_entity_poly.pdbx_strand_id
1 'polypeptide(L)'
;MTGCGSGSKSSATAGAADRPQAAATQAYSPQETYMTEAGAVNGESAYTGMEADGGMAYDRMADRYQNAYGGEYMNSEEYHGVAESGFKKVEEHPLSTFSVDVDTASYSNIRRMITRGEEIPQDAVRIEEMINYFKYDYKKPEGDIPFAVTSELSDCPWNPEHQLMLIGMQAKEIDFDNRPMSNLVFLLDVSGSMYDEDKLPLVQKSFSMLTDELTENDRVSIVTYAGYEQVVLEGARGDEKVKIREALEGLNAGGSTAGEAGINMAYEMAEKYFIPGGNNRMILATDGDLNVGVSSEEGLTKLIEEKRKGGVHLSVLGFGTGNIKDNKMEALADNGDGNYAYIDNLMEAKKVLVEEMGGTLLTVAKDVKIQTEFNPSQIAGYRLIGYENRALADEDFDDDSVDAGEIGAGHRVTALYEIIRAGTKVPGEVLKYQSGEKEQKETEEQTGGAFENELMTVNIRYKAPNGKESRLISVPVKDETYQKEMTDNLKFAGAVAEFGMLLKDSSYKGNSSYENVIDLVSGVSQKGMDDYKDEFKKLVLQVMD
;
A
#
# COMPACT_ATOMS: atom_id res chain seq x y z
N MET A 1 14.31 -42.81 39.34
CA MET A 1 15.25 -42.75 40.48
C MET A 1 15.92 -41.39 40.44
N THR A 2 15.67 -40.62 41.51
CA THR A 2 16.46 -39.53 42.12
C THR A 2 17.82 -39.13 41.53
N GLY A 3 18.06 -37.81 41.51
CA GLY A 3 19.40 -37.22 41.48
C GLY A 3 19.43 -35.69 41.48
N CYS A 4 19.08 -35.05 42.61
CA CYS A 4 19.38 -33.63 42.89
C CYS A 4 20.86 -33.43 43.26
N GLY A 5 21.41 -32.25 43.00
CA GLY A 5 22.73 -31.84 43.51
C GLY A 5 22.97 -30.34 43.42
N SER A 6 22.59 -29.60 44.46
CA SER A 6 22.93 -28.21 44.72
C SER A 6 24.32 -28.06 45.35
N GLY A 7 25.05 -26.98 45.06
CA GLY A 7 26.25 -26.57 45.81
C GLY A 7 26.72 -25.17 45.42
N SER A 8 26.85 -24.28 46.41
CA SER A 8 27.18 -22.85 46.28
C SER A 8 28.42 -22.48 47.13
N LYS A 9 29.08 -21.37 46.74
CA LYS A 9 30.15 -20.57 47.43
C LYS A 9 31.57 -21.18 47.42
N SER A 10 32.69 -20.45 47.32
CA SER A 10 33.02 -19.03 47.61
C SER A 10 34.20 -18.48 46.77
N SER A 11 34.33 -17.15 46.85
CA SER A 11 35.34 -16.20 46.36
C SER A 11 36.83 -16.44 46.64
N ALA A 12 37.72 -15.92 45.77
CA ALA A 12 38.85 -15.02 46.12
C ALA A 12 39.69 -14.53 44.89
N THR A 13 39.63 -13.21 44.66
CA THR A 13 40.67 -12.20 44.29
C THR A 13 41.93 -12.47 43.43
N ALA A 14 42.17 -11.52 42.50
CA ALA A 14 43.43 -10.87 42.02
C ALA A 14 43.59 -10.93 40.49
N GLY A 15 44.07 -9.93 39.74
CA GLY A 15 44.60 -8.60 40.04
C GLY A 15 44.63 -7.72 38.77
N ALA A 16 44.94 -6.45 38.98
CA ALA A 16 44.98 -5.39 37.96
C ALA A 16 46.32 -5.32 37.20
N ALA A 17 46.25 -4.98 35.90
CA ALA A 17 47.30 -4.41 35.03
C ALA A 17 46.71 -4.38 33.60
N ASP A 18 46.94 -3.45 32.68
CA ASP A 18 47.59 -2.14 32.64
C ASP A 18 47.16 -1.53 31.29
N ARG A 19 46.91 -0.22 31.21
CA ARG A 19 46.54 0.49 29.98
C ARG A 19 47.74 1.28 29.47
N PRO A 20 48.04 1.29 28.15
CA PRO A 20 48.88 2.34 27.57
C PRO A 20 48.03 3.52 27.07
N GLN A 21 48.49 4.73 27.42
CA GLN A 21 48.06 6.03 26.91
C GLN A 21 48.76 6.39 25.58
N ALA A 22 48.05 7.13 24.72
CA ALA A 22 48.48 8.32 23.94
C ALA A 22 47.32 8.72 23.01
N ALA A 23 47.00 9.97 22.67
CA ALA A 23 47.45 11.30 23.02
C ALA A 23 46.32 12.30 22.68
N ALA A 24 46.35 13.49 23.29
CA ALA A 24 45.31 14.51 23.22
C ALA A 24 45.31 15.33 21.92
N THR A 25 44.13 15.66 21.39
CA THR A 25 43.88 16.84 20.56
C THR A 25 42.57 17.53 20.96
N GLN A 26 42.61 18.85 20.86
CA GLN A 26 41.81 19.85 21.55
C GLN A 26 40.35 19.95 21.08
N ALA A 27 39.46 20.20 22.05
CA ALA A 27 38.07 20.59 21.84
C ALA A 27 37.97 22.07 21.44
N TYR A 28 37.10 22.38 20.47
CA TYR A 28 36.70 23.73 20.10
C TYR A 28 35.20 23.90 20.36
N SER A 29 34.85 24.85 21.22
CA SER A 29 33.48 25.31 21.49
C SER A 29 33.24 26.66 20.79
N PRO A 30 32.13 26.88 20.06
CA PRO A 30 31.76 28.22 19.65
C PRO A 30 30.92 28.89 20.75
N GLN A 31 31.41 30.03 21.23
CA GLN A 31 30.72 30.96 22.12
C GLN A 31 29.73 31.82 21.32
N GLU A 32 28.56 32.06 21.91
CA GLU A 32 27.60 33.09 21.52
C GLU A 32 28.26 34.48 21.57
N THR A 33 28.05 35.29 20.53
CA THR A 33 28.40 36.71 20.55
C THR A 33 27.13 37.52 20.29
N TYR A 34 26.66 38.18 21.34
CA TYR A 34 25.65 39.23 21.27
C TYR A 34 26.28 40.50 20.66
N MET A 35 25.66 41.05 19.60
CA MET A 35 25.90 42.41 19.17
C MET A 35 24.64 43.24 19.40
N THR A 36 24.75 44.12 20.37
CA THR A 36 23.83 45.21 20.68
C THR A 36 24.03 46.37 19.70
N GLU A 37 22.98 46.86 19.06
CA GLU A 37 22.87 48.28 18.72
C GLU A 37 21.49 48.80 19.09
N ALA A 38 21.48 49.76 20.01
CA ALA A 38 20.35 50.58 20.40
C ALA A 38 20.41 51.89 19.61
N GLY A 39 19.32 52.23 18.92
CA GLY A 39 19.04 53.56 18.40
C GLY A 39 17.66 53.99 18.88
N ALA A 40 17.62 54.87 19.90
CA ALA A 40 16.40 55.40 20.49
C ALA A 40 15.87 56.62 19.72
N VAL A 41 14.56 56.71 19.52
CA VAL A 41 13.82 57.99 19.45
C VAL A 41 12.45 57.83 20.14
N ASN A 42 12.18 58.74 21.07
CA ASN A 42 10.98 58.90 21.90
C ASN A 42 9.75 59.39 21.12
N GLY A 43 8.54 59.14 21.66
CA GLY A 43 7.50 60.17 21.72
C GLY A 43 6.04 59.79 21.43
N GLU A 44 5.28 59.62 22.51
CA GLU A 44 3.86 60.00 22.72
C GLU A 44 2.67 59.18 22.18
N SER A 45 1.68 59.05 23.08
CA SER A 45 0.39 58.37 22.95
C SER A 45 -0.64 59.14 22.14
N ALA A 46 -1.51 58.41 21.44
CA ALA A 46 -2.92 58.77 21.31
C ALA A 46 -3.79 57.53 21.04
N TYR A 47 -4.73 57.28 21.95
CA TYR A 47 -5.90 56.42 21.71
C TYR A 47 -6.82 57.11 20.70
N THR A 48 -7.11 56.47 19.56
CA THR A 48 -8.35 56.66 18.79
C THR A 48 -8.56 55.51 17.80
N GLY A 49 -9.78 54.95 17.79
CA GLY A 49 -10.43 54.52 16.54
C GLY A 49 -10.19 53.08 16.08
N MET A 50 -11.16 52.24 16.40
CA MET A 50 -11.45 50.95 15.79
C MET A 50 -11.77 51.11 14.29
N GLU A 51 -11.13 50.35 13.39
CA GLU A 51 -11.77 49.65 12.25
C GLU A 51 -10.77 48.84 11.40
N ALA A 52 -11.18 47.59 11.13
CA ALA A 52 -10.80 46.61 10.11
C ALA A 52 -9.53 46.82 9.25
N ASP A 53 -8.56 45.91 9.40
CA ASP A 53 -7.84 45.30 8.26
C ASP A 53 -7.18 43.99 8.70
N GLY A 54 -7.96 42.91 8.69
CA GLY A 54 -7.48 41.56 8.96
C GLY A 54 -7.00 40.84 7.70
N GLY A 55 -7.06 41.45 6.51
CA GLY A 55 -6.71 40.80 5.24
C GLY A 55 -5.26 41.01 4.84
N MET A 56 -4.72 42.22 5.04
CA MET A 56 -3.37 42.57 4.57
C MET A 56 -2.21 42.04 5.43
N ALA A 57 -2.50 41.43 6.58
CA ALA A 57 -1.50 40.78 7.42
C ALA A 57 -1.20 39.32 6.97
N TYR A 58 -2.18 38.64 6.36
CA TYR A 58 -2.05 37.24 5.91
C TYR A 58 -1.29 37.15 4.57
N ASP A 59 -1.60 37.99 3.59
CA ASP A 59 -0.88 38.02 2.30
C ASP A 59 0.61 38.33 2.47
N ARG A 60 0.97 39.22 3.42
CA ARG A 60 2.37 39.60 3.70
C ARG A 60 3.18 38.51 4.40
N MET A 61 2.54 37.45 4.91
CA MET A 61 3.21 36.30 5.52
C MET A 61 3.46 35.21 4.48
N ALA A 62 2.49 34.95 3.59
CA ALA A 62 2.65 34.08 2.43
C ALA A 62 3.74 34.58 1.47
N ASP A 63 3.72 35.87 1.13
CA ASP A 63 4.75 36.52 0.29
C ASP A 63 6.15 36.46 0.92
N ARG A 64 6.24 36.48 2.25
CA ARG A 64 7.53 36.39 2.95
C ARG A 64 8.05 34.96 3.04
N TYR A 65 7.19 33.95 3.12
CA TYR A 65 7.59 32.55 3.03
C TYR A 65 8.08 32.21 1.61
N GLN A 66 7.34 32.65 0.59
CA GLN A 66 7.66 32.39 -0.81
C GLN A 66 8.94 33.11 -1.26
N ASN A 67 9.24 34.29 -0.71
CA ASN A 67 10.52 34.99 -0.96
C ASN A 67 11.69 34.50 -0.10
N ALA A 68 11.45 33.85 1.05
CA ALA A 68 12.51 33.30 1.91
C ALA A 68 12.93 31.88 1.49
N TYR A 69 12.03 31.12 0.86
CA TYR A 69 12.25 29.72 0.42
C TYR A 69 12.01 29.49 -1.07
N GLY A 70 11.97 30.55 -1.89
CA GLY A 70 11.89 30.48 -3.36
C GLY A 70 13.17 29.96 -4.02
N GLY A 71 13.78 28.91 -3.48
CA GLY A 71 14.62 28.00 -4.26
C GLY A 71 13.72 27.14 -5.14
N GLU A 72 14.25 26.62 -6.24
CA GLU A 72 13.59 25.59 -7.03
C GLU A 72 12.99 24.53 -6.07
N TYR A 73 11.68 24.29 -6.12
CA TYR A 73 11.08 23.13 -5.47
C TYR A 73 11.70 21.90 -6.15
N MET A 74 12.82 21.42 -5.60
CA MET A 74 13.42 20.15 -5.96
C MET A 74 12.38 19.09 -5.60
N ASN A 75 11.86 18.40 -6.61
CA ASN A 75 11.03 17.22 -6.38
C ASN A 75 11.83 16.25 -5.50
N SER A 76 11.25 15.88 -4.36
CA SER A 76 11.86 14.98 -3.38
C SER A 76 11.03 13.72 -3.15
N GLU A 77 10.14 13.40 -4.09
CA GLU A 77 9.34 12.17 -4.05
C GLU A 77 10.25 10.93 -4.07
N GLU A 78 9.93 9.94 -3.25
CA GLU A 78 10.73 8.71 -3.06
C GLU A 78 9.91 7.48 -3.45
N TYR A 79 10.51 6.62 -4.29
CA TYR A 79 9.92 5.37 -4.78
C TYR A 79 10.87 4.19 -4.53
N HIS A 80 10.33 2.99 -4.35
CA HIS A 80 11.13 1.78 -4.18
C HIS A 80 11.21 0.99 -5.49
N GLY A 81 12.32 1.16 -6.22
CA GLY A 81 12.57 0.46 -7.48
C GLY A 81 12.88 -1.02 -7.28
N VAL A 82 12.17 -1.90 -7.99
CA VAL A 82 12.45 -3.35 -8.01
C VAL A 82 12.52 -3.88 -9.42
N ALA A 83 13.52 -4.75 -9.62
CA ALA A 83 13.79 -5.38 -10.90
C ALA A 83 12.67 -6.37 -11.25
N GLU A 84 12.14 -6.25 -12.47
CA GLU A 84 11.10 -7.15 -12.97
C GLU A 84 11.54 -8.61 -12.92
N SER A 85 10.65 -9.48 -12.45
CA SER A 85 10.90 -10.92 -12.44
C SER A 85 10.84 -11.47 -13.86
N GLY A 86 11.90 -12.16 -14.27
CA GLY A 86 11.93 -12.85 -15.56
C GLY A 86 11.11 -14.14 -15.59
N PHE A 87 11.15 -14.81 -16.75
CA PHE A 87 10.54 -16.12 -16.90
C PHE A 87 11.26 -17.17 -16.04
N LYS A 88 10.48 -17.94 -15.28
CA LYS A 88 10.92 -19.11 -14.53
C LYS A 88 10.52 -20.37 -15.29
N LYS A 89 11.40 -21.38 -15.32
CA LYS A 89 11.06 -22.71 -15.85
C LYS A 89 10.36 -23.54 -14.79
N VAL A 90 9.25 -24.16 -15.13
CA VAL A 90 8.44 -24.94 -14.17
C VAL A 90 9.18 -26.18 -13.68
N GLU A 91 10.00 -26.82 -14.53
CA GLU A 91 10.80 -27.99 -14.10
C GLU A 91 11.81 -27.66 -12.97
N GLU A 92 12.24 -26.41 -12.87
CA GLU A 92 13.22 -25.94 -11.88
C GLU A 92 12.53 -25.23 -10.71
N HIS A 93 11.48 -24.46 -10.99
CA HIS A 93 10.74 -23.62 -10.04
C HIS A 93 9.22 -23.82 -10.22
N PRO A 94 8.64 -24.94 -9.76
CA PRO A 94 7.23 -25.25 -9.99
C PRO A 94 6.26 -24.41 -9.15
N LEU A 95 6.75 -23.68 -8.16
CA LEU A 95 5.96 -22.86 -7.24
C LEU A 95 6.18 -21.37 -7.50
N SER A 96 5.11 -20.59 -7.35
CA SER A 96 5.15 -19.14 -7.35
C SER A 96 4.36 -18.62 -6.14
N THR A 97 5.09 -18.10 -5.15
CA THR A 97 4.54 -17.69 -3.86
C THR A 97 4.62 -16.18 -3.68
N PHE A 98 3.51 -15.55 -3.29
CA PHE A 98 3.46 -14.11 -3.01
C PHE A 98 2.44 -13.77 -1.93
N SER A 99 2.72 -12.66 -1.24
CA SER A 99 1.82 -12.01 -0.30
C SER A 99 0.72 -11.27 -1.06
N VAL A 100 -0.50 -11.33 -0.54
CA VAL A 100 -1.62 -10.59 -1.09
C VAL A 100 -1.74 -9.26 -0.37
N ASP A 101 -1.42 -8.18 -1.06
CA ASP A 101 -1.74 -6.83 -0.62
C ASP A 101 -2.52 -6.07 -1.69
N VAL A 102 -3.43 -5.19 -1.28
CA VAL A 102 -4.27 -4.39 -2.18
C VAL A 102 -3.98 -2.92 -1.91
N ASP A 103 -2.79 -2.50 -2.32
CA ASP A 103 -2.44 -1.09 -2.43
C ASP A 103 -2.79 -0.58 -3.83
N THR A 104 -3.15 0.70 -3.90
CA THR A 104 -3.63 1.31 -5.14
C THR A 104 -3.00 2.68 -5.40
N ALA A 105 -2.02 3.06 -4.58
CA ALA A 105 -1.41 4.39 -4.57
C ALA A 105 -0.67 4.71 -5.87
N SER A 106 0.03 3.73 -6.46
CA SER A 106 0.78 3.89 -7.69
C SER A 106 -0.10 4.37 -8.84
N TYR A 107 -1.31 3.81 -8.99
CA TYR A 107 -2.20 4.21 -10.08
C TYR A 107 -2.63 5.68 -9.96
N SER A 108 -3.09 6.10 -8.78
CA SER A 108 -3.52 7.48 -8.52
C SER A 108 -2.37 8.47 -8.70
N ASN A 109 -1.17 8.07 -8.32
CA ASN A 109 0.04 8.85 -8.50
C ASN A 109 0.41 8.99 -10.00
N ILE A 110 0.36 7.90 -10.77
CA ILE A 110 0.54 7.91 -12.23
C ILE A 110 -0.52 8.76 -12.91
N ARG A 111 -1.80 8.61 -12.54
CA ARG A 111 -2.92 9.43 -13.07
C ARG A 111 -2.62 10.90 -12.90
N ARG A 112 -2.19 11.30 -11.71
CA ARG A 112 -1.83 12.69 -11.41
C ARG A 112 -0.69 13.19 -12.31
N MET A 113 0.39 12.42 -12.44
CA MET A 113 1.53 12.78 -13.28
C MET A 113 1.12 12.96 -14.75
N ILE A 114 0.37 12.00 -15.30
CA ILE A 114 -0.16 12.08 -16.68
C ILE A 114 -1.02 13.34 -16.84
N THR A 115 -1.96 13.56 -15.92
CA THR A 115 -2.89 14.70 -15.97
C THR A 115 -2.17 16.04 -15.92
N ARG A 116 -1.04 16.12 -15.20
CA ARG A 116 -0.20 17.33 -15.09
C ARG A 116 0.86 17.45 -16.19
N GLY A 117 1.01 16.44 -17.06
CA GLY A 117 2.06 16.41 -18.08
C GLY A 117 3.46 16.25 -17.49
N GLU A 118 3.57 15.57 -16.35
CA GLU A 118 4.83 15.26 -15.68
C GLU A 118 5.45 13.97 -16.25
N GLU A 119 6.78 13.86 -16.18
CA GLU A 119 7.48 12.62 -16.50
C GLU A 119 7.18 11.57 -15.41
N ILE A 120 6.93 10.33 -15.82
CA ILE A 120 6.61 9.23 -14.90
C ILE A 120 7.89 8.46 -14.60
N PRO A 121 8.39 8.48 -13.35
CA PRO A 121 9.52 7.64 -12.97
C PRO A 121 9.15 6.16 -13.10
N GLN A 122 10.04 5.35 -13.67
CA GLN A 122 9.80 3.90 -13.84
C GLN A 122 9.53 3.19 -12.50
N ASP A 123 10.15 3.68 -11.42
CA ASP A 123 9.98 3.14 -10.06
C ASP A 123 8.65 3.52 -9.41
N ALA A 124 7.95 4.54 -9.94
CA ALA A 124 6.59 4.86 -9.51
C ALA A 124 5.53 3.90 -10.10
N VAL A 125 5.91 3.10 -11.11
CA VAL A 125 5.03 2.17 -11.81
C VAL A 125 5.06 0.78 -11.15
N ARG A 126 3.99 0.50 -10.39
CA ARG A 126 3.67 -0.79 -9.77
C ARG A 126 2.46 -1.40 -10.48
N ILE A 127 2.73 -2.33 -11.39
CA ILE A 127 1.73 -2.89 -12.33
C ILE A 127 0.62 -3.63 -11.57
N GLU A 128 0.97 -4.36 -10.53
CA GLU A 128 0.06 -5.01 -9.59
C GLU A 128 -0.92 -4.03 -8.94
N GLU A 129 -0.47 -2.88 -8.45
CA GLU A 129 -1.35 -1.86 -7.87
C GLU A 129 -2.25 -1.23 -8.93
N MET A 130 -1.72 -1.01 -10.14
CA MET A 130 -2.51 -0.52 -11.27
C MET A 130 -3.63 -1.49 -11.63
N ILE A 131 -3.34 -2.79 -11.72
CA ILE A 131 -4.35 -3.81 -12.01
C ILE A 131 -5.40 -3.86 -10.89
N ASN A 132 -4.97 -3.84 -9.63
CA ASN A 132 -5.83 -3.95 -8.45
C ASN A 132 -6.62 -2.68 -8.12
N TYR A 133 -6.28 -1.53 -8.70
CA TYR A 133 -7.08 -0.30 -8.60
C TYR A 133 -8.52 -0.48 -9.10
N PHE A 134 -8.74 -1.36 -10.09
CA PHE A 134 -10.02 -1.47 -10.80
C PHE A 134 -10.91 -2.60 -10.30
N LYS A 135 -12.22 -2.45 -10.55
CA LYS A 135 -13.22 -3.46 -10.22
C LYS A 135 -13.38 -4.48 -11.36
N TYR A 136 -13.43 -5.76 -11.00
CA TYR A 136 -13.66 -6.89 -11.91
C TYR A 136 -14.91 -7.67 -11.46
N ASP A 137 -15.61 -8.30 -12.41
CA ASP A 137 -16.84 -9.09 -12.14
C ASP A 137 -16.46 -10.52 -11.75
N TYR A 138 -15.88 -10.67 -10.56
CA TYR A 138 -15.52 -11.97 -10.01
C TYR A 138 -16.67 -12.64 -9.27
N LYS A 139 -16.62 -13.97 -9.23
CA LYS A 139 -17.56 -14.76 -8.43
C LYS A 139 -17.45 -14.35 -6.96
N LYS A 140 -18.58 -14.17 -6.29
CA LYS A 140 -18.62 -13.91 -4.85
C LYS A 140 -18.46 -15.21 -4.06
N PRO A 141 -17.85 -15.18 -2.86
CA PRO A 141 -17.78 -16.34 -1.98
C PRO A 141 -19.16 -16.82 -1.54
N GLU A 142 -19.30 -18.13 -1.38
CA GLU A 142 -20.51 -18.79 -0.87
C GLU A 142 -20.25 -19.44 0.50
N GLY A 143 -21.24 -19.40 1.38
CA GLY A 143 -21.17 -20.00 2.71
C GLY A 143 -20.16 -19.32 3.66
N ASP A 144 -19.38 -20.15 4.34
CA ASP A 144 -18.45 -19.74 5.41
C ASP A 144 -17.01 -19.50 4.91
N ILE A 145 -16.74 -19.75 3.63
CA ILE A 145 -15.43 -19.50 3.02
C ILE A 145 -15.33 -17.99 2.72
N PRO A 146 -14.27 -17.29 3.17
CA PRO A 146 -14.18 -15.84 3.01
C PRO A 146 -13.81 -15.38 1.61
N PHE A 147 -13.41 -16.31 0.72
CA PHE A 147 -12.92 -16.01 -0.62
C PHE A 147 -13.55 -16.89 -1.69
N ALA A 148 -13.72 -16.31 -2.89
CA ALA A 148 -13.94 -17.06 -4.12
C ALA A 148 -12.79 -16.78 -5.09
N VAL A 149 -12.37 -17.83 -5.81
CA VAL A 149 -11.31 -17.75 -6.83
C VAL A 149 -11.94 -17.84 -8.21
N THR A 150 -11.50 -16.96 -9.09
CA THR A 150 -11.82 -16.93 -10.51
C THR A 150 -10.55 -17.13 -11.31
N SER A 151 -10.57 -17.99 -12.31
CA SER A 151 -9.44 -18.20 -13.21
C SER A 151 -9.90 -18.05 -14.65
N GLU A 152 -9.16 -17.31 -15.45
CA GLU A 152 -9.46 -17.01 -16.84
C GLU A 152 -8.17 -17.10 -17.66
N LEU A 153 -8.24 -17.69 -18.86
CA LEU A 153 -7.07 -17.94 -19.69
C LEU A 153 -7.37 -17.66 -21.15
N SER A 154 -6.48 -16.93 -21.81
CA SER A 154 -6.54 -16.67 -23.25
C SER A 154 -5.14 -16.47 -23.83
N ASP A 155 -5.06 -16.20 -25.13
CA ASP A 155 -3.80 -15.88 -25.79
C ASP A 155 -3.27 -14.53 -25.24
N CYS A 156 -1.95 -14.41 -25.09
CA CYS A 156 -1.33 -13.21 -24.54
C CYS A 156 -1.32 -12.07 -25.59
N PRO A 157 -1.85 -10.87 -25.27
CA PRO A 157 -2.05 -9.83 -26.28
C PRO A 157 -0.75 -9.20 -26.80
N TRP A 158 0.30 -9.14 -25.97
CA TRP A 158 1.61 -8.62 -26.38
C TRP A 158 2.58 -9.70 -26.87
N ASN A 159 2.24 -10.98 -26.73
CA ASN A 159 3.09 -12.10 -27.14
C ASN A 159 2.27 -13.34 -27.59
N PRO A 160 2.02 -13.51 -28.89
CA PRO A 160 1.16 -14.57 -29.41
C PRO A 160 1.64 -16.02 -29.19
N GLU A 161 2.92 -16.23 -28.82
CA GLU A 161 3.43 -17.56 -28.49
C GLU A 161 3.10 -17.98 -27.04
N HIS A 162 2.67 -17.03 -26.22
CA HIS A 162 2.39 -17.21 -24.80
C HIS A 162 0.88 -17.07 -24.54
N GLN A 163 0.46 -17.46 -23.34
CA GLN A 163 -0.91 -17.27 -22.87
C GLN A 163 -0.94 -16.36 -21.65
N LEU A 164 -2.02 -15.61 -21.47
CA LEU A 164 -2.24 -14.77 -20.31
C LEU A 164 -3.28 -15.44 -19.41
N MET A 165 -2.87 -15.78 -18.19
CA MET A 165 -3.73 -16.30 -17.14
C MET A 165 -4.03 -15.18 -16.14
N LEU A 166 -5.31 -15.05 -15.79
CA LEU A 166 -5.78 -14.25 -14.67
C LEU A 166 -6.20 -15.15 -13.52
N ILE A 167 -5.72 -14.84 -12.33
CA ILE A 167 -6.19 -15.39 -11.06
C ILE A 167 -6.81 -14.22 -10.28
N GLY A 168 -8.14 -14.22 -10.21
CA GLY A 168 -8.93 -13.26 -9.44
C GLY A 168 -9.38 -13.87 -8.11
N MET A 169 -9.29 -13.10 -7.03
CA MET A 169 -9.83 -13.47 -5.73
C MET A 169 -10.82 -12.38 -5.28
N GLN A 170 -12.01 -12.79 -4.85
CA GLN A 170 -13.02 -11.89 -4.29
C GLN A 170 -13.25 -12.23 -2.81
N ALA A 171 -12.99 -11.26 -1.94
CA ALA A 171 -13.31 -11.35 -0.53
C ALA A 171 -14.79 -11.14 -0.26
N LYS A 172 -15.28 -11.72 0.83
CA LYS A 172 -16.67 -11.58 1.27
C LYS A 172 -16.99 -10.11 1.55
N GLU A 173 -18.08 -9.64 0.97
CA GLU A 173 -18.66 -8.34 1.32
C GLU A 173 -19.29 -8.44 2.71
N ILE A 174 -19.07 -7.43 3.55
CA ILE A 174 -19.77 -7.28 4.82
C ILE A 174 -20.97 -6.37 4.57
N ASP A 175 -22.13 -6.78 5.09
CA ASP A 175 -23.27 -5.90 5.18
C ASP A 175 -22.94 -4.77 6.17
N PHE A 176 -22.87 -3.54 5.66
CA PHE A 176 -22.51 -2.37 6.45
C PHE A 176 -23.49 -2.10 7.59
N ASP A 177 -24.75 -2.51 7.45
CA ASP A 177 -25.75 -2.39 8.53
C ASP A 177 -25.41 -3.32 9.70
N ASN A 178 -24.62 -4.37 9.45
CA ASN A 178 -24.21 -5.38 10.43
C ASN A 178 -22.69 -5.35 10.69
N ARG A 179 -22.00 -4.27 10.32
CA ARG A 179 -20.55 -4.15 10.54
C ARG A 179 -20.21 -4.05 12.04
N PRO A 180 -19.01 -4.50 12.46
CA PRO A 180 -18.53 -4.25 13.81
C PRO A 180 -18.49 -2.75 14.12
N MET A 181 -18.77 -2.39 15.37
CA MET A 181 -18.61 -1.02 15.87
C MET A 181 -17.18 -0.53 15.63
N SER A 182 -17.01 0.70 15.14
CA SER A 182 -15.67 1.24 14.87
C SER A 182 -15.25 2.33 15.84
N ASN A 183 -14.00 2.32 16.28
CA ASN A 183 -13.31 3.43 16.90
C ASN A 183 -12.22 3.91 15.93
N LEU A 184 -12.46 5.08 15.33
CA LEU A 184 -11.61 5.67 14.32
C LEU A 184 -10.87 6.88 14.91
N VAL A 185 -9.55 6.86 14.84
CA VAL A 185 -8.71 8.00 15.22
C VAL A 185 -8.11 8.61 13.97
N PHE A 186 -8.52 9.82 13.64
CA PHE A 186 -7.97 10.58 12.53
C PHE A 186 -6.72 11.32 13.01
N LEU A 187 -5.55 10.88 12.54
CA LEU A 187 -4.28 11.55 12.78
C LEU A 187 -3.95 12.41 11.56
N LEU A 188 -4.13 13.73 11.69
CA LEU A 188 -4.10 14.64 10.55
C LEU A 188 -2.87 15.55 10.62
N ASP A 189 -2.09 15.54 9.54
CA ASP A 189 -1.01 16.49 9.33
C ASP A 189 -1.58 17.87 9.04
N VAL A 190 -1.20 18.84 9.88
CA VAL A 190 -1.56 20.26 9.70
C VAL A 190 -0.31 21.13 9.58
N SER A 191 0.81 20.57 9.15
CA SER A 191 2.05 21.32 8.93
C SER A 191 1.88 22.41 7.87
N GLY A 192 2.81 23.38 7.83
CA GLY A 192 2.75 24.47 6.85
C GLY A 192 2.78 24.00 5.39
N SER A 193 3.35 22.82 5.09
CA SER A 193 3.36 22.25 3.73
C SER A 193 1.98 21.77 3.29
N MET A 194 1.04 21.54 4.22
CA MET A 194 -0.32 21.06 3.96
C MET A 194 -1.29 22.15 3.46
N TYR A 195 -0.82 23.38 3.20
CA TYR A 195 -1.66 24.52 2.86
C TYR A 195 -2.35 24.43 1.48
N ASP A 196 -1.75 23.72 0.52
CA ASP A 196 -2.25 23.65 -0.86
C ASP A 196 -3.59 22.90 -1.00
N GLU A 197 -4.39 23.24 -2.02
CA GLU A 197 -5.75 22.69 -2.22
C GLU A 197 -5.81 21.15 -2.33
N ASP A 198 -4.75 20.51 -2.81
CA ASP A 198 -4.63 19.05 -2.93
C ASP A 198 -4.07 18.38 -1.64
N LYS A 199 -3.95 19.15 -0.54
CA LYS A 199 -3.48 18.69 0.78
C LYS A 199 -4.55 18.85 1.86
N LEU A 200 -4.37 19.69 2.90
CA LEU A 200 -5.31 19.80 4.03
C LEU A 200 -6.75 20.11 3.58
N PRO A 201 -7.02 21.02 2.62
CA PRO A 201 -8.37 21.22 2.09
C PRO A 201 -8.96 19.96 1.46
N LEU A 202 -8.16 19.14 0.78
CA LEU A 202 -8.59 17.84 0.25
C LEU A 202 -8.80 16.82 1.38
N VAL A 203 -7.94 16.78 2.41
CA VAL A 203 -8.12 15.97 3.62
C VAL A 203 -9.46 16.31 4.28
N GLN A 204 -9.76 17.59 4.52
CA GLN A 204 -11.01 18.04 5.13
C GLN A 204 -12.23 17.56 4.33
N LYS A 205 -12.21 17.72 3.00
CA LYS A 205 -13.28 17.23 2.11
C LYS A 205 -13.40 15.70 2.17
N SER A 206 -12.27 14.99 2.16
CA SER A 206 -12.18 13.52 2.18
C SER A 206 -12.77 12.93 3.47
N PHE A 207 -12.33 13.41 4.63
CA PHE A 207 -12.83 12.96 5.92
C PHE A 207 -14.26 13.42 6.21
N SER A 208 -14.71 14.53 5.60
CA SER A 208 -16.12 14.92 5.64
C SER A 208 -17.01 13.94 4.88
N MET A 209 -16.56 13.40 3.74
CA MET A 209 -17.28 12.33 3.04
C MET A 209 -17.30 11.04 3.85
N LEU A 210 -16.17 10.62 4.43
CA LEU A 210 -16.14 9.47 5.35
C LEU A 210 -17.11 9.66 6.52
N THR A 211 -17.13 10.87 7.08
CA THR A 211 -18.02 11.21 8.20
C THR A 211 -19.46 10.93 7.86
N ASP A 212 -19.89 11.01 6.61
CA ASP A 212 -21.30 10.79 6.21
C ASP A 212 -21.71 9.32 6.28
N GLU A 213 -20.75 8.41 6.11
CA GLU A 213 -20.93 6.96 6.15
C GLU A 213 -20.85 6.38 7.58
N LEU A 214 -20.56 7.20 8.59
CA LEU A 214 -20.52 6.76 9.98
C LEU A 214 -21.94 6.59 10.57
N THR A 215 -22.04 5.90 11.69
CA THR A 215 -23.31 5.67 12.40
C THR A 215 -23.16 5.98 13.89
N GLU A 216 -24.24 5.88 14.65
CA GLU A 216 -24.20 5.95 16.12
C GLU A 216 -23.31 4.90 16.78
N ASN A 217 -23.00 3.82 16.07
CA ASN A 217 -22.16 2.71 16.52
C ASN A 217 -20.66 3.01 16.38
N ASP A 218 -20.31 4.12 15.72
CA ASP A 218 -18.94 4.50 15.47
C ASP A 218 -18.50 5.60 16.46
N ARG A 219 -17.19 5.68 16.70
CA ARG A 219 -16.51 6.70 17.51
C ARG A 219 -15.43 7.37 16.66
N VAL A 220 -15.33 8.69 16.77
CA VAL A 220 -14.31 9.49 16.09
C VAL A 220 -13.54 10.32 17.10
N SER A 221 -12.22 10.21 17.03
CA SER A 221 -11.29 11.17 17.65
C SER A 221 -10.44 11.82 16.55
N ILE A 222 -10.13 13.11 16.69
CA ILE A 222 -9.29 13.85 15.75
C ILE A 222 -8.08 14.36 16.52
N VAL A 223 -6.90 13.94 16.09
CA VAL A 223 -5.61 14.37 16.61
C VAL A 223 -4.84 15.03 15.48
N THR A 224 -4.29 16.21 15.72
CA THR A 224 -3.40 16.88 14.78
C THR A 224 -1.96 16.69 15.20
N TYR A 225 -1.07 16.60 14.22
CA TYR A 225 0.38 16.67 14.46
C TYR A 225 1.03 17.70 13.54
N ALA A 226 2.26 18.09 13.89
CA ALA A 226 3.03 19.23 13.39
C ALA A 226 3.06 20.44 14.34
N GLY A 227 2.65 21.63 13.89
CA GLY A 227 2.92 22.92 14.58
C GLY A 227 2.54 22.97 16.06
N TYR A 228 1.57 22.16 16.47
CA TYR A 228 1.22 21.82 17.85
C TYR A 228 0.43 20.51 17.85
N GLU A 229 0.75 19.59 18.75
CA GLU A 229 -0.03 18.37 18.94
C GLU A 229 -1.27 18.66 19.78
N GLN A 230 -2.45 18.34 19.23
CA GLN A 230 -3.71 18.62 19.90
C GLN A 230 -4.76 17.56 19.61
N VAL A 231 -5.50 17.16 20.65
CA VAL A 231 -6.79 16.49 20.50
C VAL A 231 -7.83 17.55 20.15
N VAL A 232 -8.24 17.58 18.90
CA VAL A 232 -9.26 18.52 18.38
C VAL A 232 -10.66 18.01 18.67
N LEU A 233 -10.85 16.69 18.60
CA LEU A 233 -12.11 16.03 18.90
C LEU A 233 -11.85 14.72 19.64
N GLU A 234 -12.64 14.45 20.67
CA GLU A 234 -12.42 13.31 21.56
C GLU A 234 -13.67 12.41 21.62
N GLY A 235 -13.58 11.21 21.02
CA GLY A 235 -14.58 10.13 21.14
C GLY A 235 -16.03 10.50 20.76
N ALA A 236 -16.23 11.43 19.82
CA ALA A 236 -17.56 11.79 19.34
C ALA A 236 -18.26 10.58 18.71
N ARG A 237 -19.58 10.47 18.84
CA ARG A 237 -20.35 9.43 18.14
C ARG A 237 -20.35 9.74 16.65
N GLY A 238 -20.32 8.71 15.80
CA GLY A 238 -20.32 8.87 14.35
C GLY A 238 -21.60 9.52 13.79
N ASP A 239 -22.69 9.58 14.56
CA ASP A 239 -23.92 10.31 14.22
C ASP A 239 -23.88 11.80 14.63
N GLU A 240 -22.87 12.26 15.38
CA GLU A 240 -22.62 13.67 15.67
C GLU A 240 -21.96 14.39 14.46
N LYS A 241 -22.53 14.22 13.26
CA LYS A 241 -21.96 14.65 11.97
C LYS A 241 -21.50 16.10 11.96
N VAL A 242 -22.36 17.00 12.46
CA VAL A 242 -22.10 18.45 12.48
C VAL A 242 -20.85 18.75 13.30
N LYS A 243 -20.74 18.15 14.49
CA LYS A 243 -19.61 18.35 15.39
C LYS A 243 -18.30 17.82 14.81
N ILE A 244 -18.34 16.67 14.14
CA ILE A 244 -17.16 16.10 13.46
C ILE A 244 -16.72 17.00 12.30
N ARG A 245 -17.66 17.44 11.46
CA ARG A 245 -17.36 18.33 10.33
C ARG A 245 -16.84 19.69 10.78
N GLU A 246 -17.44 20.30 11.80
CA GLU A 246 -16.95 21.58 12.37
C GLU A 246 -15.52 21.44 12.90
N ALA A 247 -15.18 20.30 13.51
CA ALA A 247 -13.81 20.03 13.96
C ALA A 247 -12.82 19.88 12.80
N LEU A 248 -13.23 19.23 11.69
CA LEU A 248 -12.41 19.10 10.48
C LEU A 248 -12.22 20.44 9.76
N GLU A 249 -13.31 21.17 9.51
CA GLU A 249 -13.31 22.46 8.81
C GLU A 249 -12.56 23.56 9.59
N GLY A 250 -12.47 23.42 10.91
CA GLY A 250 -11.71 24.33 11.77
C GLY A 250 -10.18 24.15 11.73
N LEU A 251 -9.67 23.09 11.08
CA LEU A 251 -8.24 22.84 10.97
C LEU A 251 -7.56 23.86 10.03
N ASN A 252 -6.35 24.27 10.39
CA ASN A 252 -5.55 25.23 9.63
C ASN A 252 -4.11 24.74 9.55
N ALA A 253 -3.52 24.82 8.36
CA ALA A 253 -2.12 24.48 8.14
C ALA A 253 -1.18 25.50 8.79
N GLY A 254 -0.18 25.03 9.55
CA GLY A 254 0.82 25.89 10.18
C GLY A 254 1.83 25.14 11.07
N GLY A 255 3.01 25.75 11.20
CA GLY A 255 4.09 25.28 12.09
C GLY A 255 4.97 24.18 11.49
N SER A 256 5.95 23.75 12.28
CA SER A 256 6.93 22.72 11.91
C SER A 256 6.50 21.34 12.38
N THR A 257 6.91 20.30 11.65
CA THR A 257 6.51 18.91 11.86
C THR A 257 7.15 18.29 13.12
N ALA A 258 6.34 17.75 14.02
CA ALA A 258 6.75 16.90 15.14
C ALA A 258 5.85 15.65 15.17
N GLY A 259 6.21 14.63 14.39
CA GLY A 259 5.32 13.49 14.14
C GLY A 259 5.11 12.54 15.33
N GLU A 260 6.11 12.36 16.21
CA GLU A 260 6.10 11.22 17.15
C GLU A 260 5.11 11.42 18.30
N ALA A 261 5.00 12.65 18.81
CA ALA A 261 4.05 12.99 19.86
C ALA A 261 2.60 12.87 19.36
N GLY A 262 2.35 13.22 18.10
CA GLY A 262 1.04 13.05 17.46
C GLY A 262 0.62 11.58 17.36
N ILE A 263 1.53 10.71 16.91
CA ILE A 263 1.29 9.27 16.80
C ILE A 263 0.99 8.65 18.17
N ASN A 264 1.78 8.97 19.19
CA ASN A 264 1.54 8.49 20.54
C ASN A 264 0.19 8.97 21.10
N MET A 265 -0.14 10.26 20.93
CA MET A 265 -1.42 10.83 21.36
C MET A 265 -2.61 10.18 20.64
N ALA A 266 -2.47 9.89 19.35
CA ALA A 266 -3.50 9.17 18.60
C ALA A 266 -3.69 7.73 19.11
N TYR A 267 -2.61 7.03 19.47
CA TYR A 267 -2.73 5.71 20.11
C TYR A 267 -3.35 5.79 21.50
N GLU A 268 -3.05 6.82 22.30
CA GLU A 268 -3.72 7.05 23.58
C GLU A 268 -5.23 7.23 23.41
N MET A 269 -5.67 7.97 22.36
CA MET A 269 -7.09 8.12 22.04
C MET A 269 -7.71 6.79 21.58
N ALA A 270 -7.00 6.02 20.77
CA ALA A 270 -7.45 4.72 20.30
C ALA A 270 -7.65 3.75 21.48
N GLU A 271 -6.72 3.72 22.43
CA GLU A 271 -6.79 2.89 23.64
C GLU A 271 -7.89 3.37 24.60
N LYS A 272 -8.05 4.69 24.76
CA LYS A 272 -9.06 5.28 25.64
C LYS A 272 -10.48 4.93 25.21
N TYR A 273 -10.75 4.92 23.92
CA TYR A 273 -12.05 4.61 23.33
C TYR A 273 -12.11 3.20 22.72
N PHE A 274 -11.18 2.32 23.10
CA PHE A 274 -11.07 0.98 22.54
C PHE A 274 -12.38 0.21 22.66
N ILE A 275 -12.79 -0.42 21.56
CA ILE A 275 -14.00 -1.23 21.48
C ILE A 275 -13.58 -2.71 21.40
N PRO A 276 -13.75 -3.51 22.47
CA PRO A 276 -13.44 -4.93 22.43
C PRO A 276 -14.25 -5.67 21.37
N GLY A 277 -13.56 -6.35 20.45
CA GLY A 277 -14.19 -7.03 19.31
C GLY A 277 -14.75 -6.11 18.23
N GLY A 278 -14.55 -4.79 18.36
CA GLY A 278 -14.84 -3.79 17.33
C GLY A 278 -13.63 -3.54 16.43
N ASN A 279 -13.84 -2.70 15.42
CA ASN A 279 -12.78 -2.20 14.56
C ASN A 279 -12.09 -1.00 15.25
N ASN A 280 -10.82 -1.12 15.63
CA ASN A 280 -10.06 -0.01 16.23
C ASN A 280 -8.96 0.37 15.25
N ARG A 281 -9.05 1.57 14.66
CA ARG A 281 -8.18 1.97 13.57
C ARG A 281 -7.76 3.42 13.67
N MET A 282 -6.47 3.65 13.54
CA MET A 282 -5.89 4.96 13.26
C MET A 282 -5.82 5.16 11.75
N ILE A 283 -6.18 6.35 11.28
CA ILE A 283 -6.03 6.76 9.88
C ILE A 283 -5.12 7.98 9.87
N LEU A 284 -3.90 7.81 9.37
CA LEU A 284 -2.93 8.87 9.18
C LEU A 284 -3.15 9.55 7.82
N ALA A 285 -3.24 10.88 7.80
CA ALA A 285 -3.30 11.67 6.56
C ALA A 285 -2.16 12.69 6.52
N THR A 286 -1.28 12.60 5.51
CA THR A 286 -0.04 13.40 5.41
C THR A 286 0.39 13.64 3.96
N ASP A 287 1.27 14.62 3.73
CA ASP A 287 1.96 14.83 2.46
C ASP A 287 3.33 14.15 2.35
N GLY A 288 3.68 13.30 3.33
CA GLY A 288 4.90 12.49 3.35
C GLY A 288 5.97 13.01 4.31
N ASP A 289 5.80 14.22 4.89
CA ASP A 289 6.73 14.70 5.91
C ASP A 289 6.44 14.10 7.28
N LEU A 290 6.90 12.86 7.49
CA LEU A 290 6.93 12.24 8.81
C LEU A 290 8.25 12.57 9.48
N ASN A 291 8.52 13.85 9.73
CA ASN A 291 9.59 14.29 10.63
C ASN A 291 9.22 13.93 12.07
N VAL A 292 9.20 12.62 12.37
CA VAL A 292 9.17 12.04 13.70
C VAL A 292 10.56 12.28 14.31
N GLY A 293 10.70 13.28 15.16
CA GLY A 293 11.98 13.56 15.84
C GLY A 293 12.51 12.35 16.61
N VAL A 294 13.83 12.28 16.84
CA VAL A 294 14.64 11.31 17.64
C VAL A 294 14.45 9.80 17.39
N SER A 295 13.32 9.36 16.84
CA SER A 295 13.00 7.98 16.52
C SER A 295 13.42 7.66 15.09
N SER A 296 14.34 6.70 14.92
CA SER A 296 14.62 6.13 13.60
C SER A 296 13.36 5.48 13.03
N GLU A 297 13.27 5.34 11.70
CA GLU A 297 12.21 4.60 11.00
C GLU A 297 11.90 3.25 11.68
N GLU A 298 12.94 2.48 12.04
CA GLU A 298 12.81 1.23 12.81
C GLU A 298 12.08 1.38 14.15
N GLY A 299 12.23 2.51 14.84
CA GLY A 299 11.59 2.78 16.12
C GLY A 299 10.09 3.00 15.96
N LEU A 300 9.70 3.75 14.93
CA LEU A 300 8.30 3.97 14.58
C LEU A 300 7.64 2.66 14.11
N THR A 301 8.32 1.88 13.27
CA THR A 301 7.85 0.56 12.84
C THR A 301 7.59 -0.36 14.04
N LYS A 302 8.53 -0.45 14.99
CA LYS A 302 8.36 -1.25 16.21
C LYS A 302 7.18 -0.80 17.08
N LEU A 303 6.97 0.52 17.20
CA LEU A 303 5.81 1.06 17.91
C LEU A 303 4.50 0.60 17.25
N ILE A 304 4.41 0.72 15.93
CA ILE A 304 3.21 0.33 15.17
C ILE A 304 2.96 -1.18 15.30
N GLU A 305 3.99 -2.02 15.15
CA GLU A 305 3.88 -3.47 15.35
C GLU A 305 3.39 -3.82 16.76
N GLU A 306 3.85 -3.10 17.80
CA GLU A 306 3.40 -3.31 19.17
C GLU A 306 1.93 -2.93 19.35
N LYS A 307 1.52 -1.77 18.81
CA LYS A 307 0.14 -1.28 18.91
C LYS A 307 -0.85 -2.14 18.11
N ARG A 308 -0.43 -2.64 16.96
CA ARG A 308 -1.15 -3.63 16.15
C ARG A 308 -1.45 -4.91 16.91
N LYS A 309 -0.49 -5.44 17.69
CA LYS A 309 -0.70 -6.59 18.59
C LYS A 309 -1.74 -6.31 19.67
N GLY A 310 -1.92 -5.05 20.04
CA GLY A 310 -3.00 -4.55 20.93
C GLY A 310 -4.37 -4.45 20.26
N GLY A 311 -4.48 -4.71 18.95
CA GLY A 311 -5.72 -4.64 18.18
C GLY A 311 -6.06 -3.25 17.65
N VAL A 312 -5.10 -2.32 17.60
CA VAL A 312 -5.24 -1.00 16.96
C VAL A 312 -4.46 -1.00 15.65
N HIS A 313 -5.17 -0.93 14.52
CA HIS A 313 -4.59 -0.96 13.18
C HIS A 313 -4.27 0.44 12.65
N LEU A 314 -3.35 0.55 11.68
CA LEU A 314 -2.96 1.83 11.08
C LEU A 314 -3.13 1.80 9.55
N SER A 315 -4.01 2.64 9.02
CA SER A 315 -4.05 2.98 7.59
C SER A 315 -3.36 4.32 7.34
N VAL A 316 -2.75 4.47 6.17
CA VAL A 316 -2.06 5.70 5.76
C VAL A 316 -2.64 6.23 4.46
N LEU A 317 -2.95 7.52 4.42
CA LEU A 317 -3.46 8.24 3.28
C LEU A 317 -2.49 9.36 2.90
N GLY A 318 -1.89 9.25 1.72
CA GLY A 318 -1.00 10.27 1.15
C GLY A 318 -1.78 11.34 0.38
N PHE A 319 -1.37 12.61 0.52
CA PHE A 319 -1.99 13.76 -0.14
C PHE A 319 -0.94 14.72 -0.73
N GLY A 320 -1.35 15.56 -1.68
CA GLY A 320 -0.51 16.60 -2.28
C GLY A 320 0.64 16.08 -3.15
N THR A 321 1.58 16.95 -3.51
CA THR A 321 2.71 16.62 -4.41
C THR A 321 4.05 17.19 -3.95
N GLY A 322 5.15 16.65 -4.50
CA GLY A 322 6.51 17.21 -4.39
C GLY A 322 7.33 16.71 -3.20
N ASN A 323 6.70 16.09 -2.19
CA ASN A 323 7.36 15.53 -1.00
C ASN A 323 6.79 14.15 -0.58
N ILE A 324 6.07 13.47 -1.47
CA ILE A 324 5.48 12.16 -1.16
C ILE A 324 6.60 11.16 -0.85
N LYS A 325 6.55 10.58 0.35
CA LYS A 325 7.43 9.48 0.77
C LYS A 325 6.67 8.17 0.66
N ASP A 326 6.40 7.76 -0.57
CA ASP A 326 5.51 6.66 -0.92
C ASP A 326 5.96 5.35 -0.24
N ASN A 327 7.25 5.04 -0.36
CA ASN A 327 7.93 3.94 0.32
C ASN A 327 7.72 3.90 1.85
N LYS A 328 7.79 5.06 2.51
CA LYS A 328 7.64 5.15 3.98
C LYS A 328 6.18 4.99 4.40
N MET A 329 5.27 5.58 3.66
CA MET A 329 3.84 5.49 3.96
C MET A 329 3.32 4.07 3.75
N GLU A 330 3.74 3.40 2.68
CA GLU A 330 3.51 1.97 2.42
C GLU A 330 4.02 1.14 3.62
N ALA A 331 5.30 1.27 3.96
CA ALA A 331 5.89 0.52 5.08
C ALA A 331 5.14 0.71 6.41
N LEU A 332 4.62 1.91 6.71
CA LEU A 332 3.87 2.15 7.94
C LEU A 332 2.49 1.47 7.94
N ALA A 333 1.82 1.43 6.79
CA ALA A 333 0.54 0.76 6.64
C ALA A 333 0.71 -0.77 6.75
N ASP A 334 1.72 -1.33 6.07
CA ASP A 334 2.03 -2.77 6.08
C ASP A 334 2.30 -3.26 7.51
N ASN A 335 3.18 -2.55 8.23
CA ASN A 335 3.50 -2.88 9.62
C ASN A 335 2.34 -2.60 10.59
N GLY A 336 1.27 -1.94 10.13
CA GLY A 336 0.08 -1.57 10.88
C GLY A 336 -1.14 -2.47 10.66
N ASP A 337 -1.06 -3.52 9.83
CA ASP A 337 -2.20 -4.30 9.32
C ASP A 337 -3.28 -3.38 8.67
N GLY A 338 -2.83 -2.35 7.95
CA GLY A 338 -3.72 -1.44 7.26
C GLY A 338 -3.41 -1.36 5.77
N ASN A 339 -3.93 -0.31 5.15
CA ASN A 339 -3.82 -0.07 3.71
C ASN A 339 -3.17 1.28 3.49
N TYR A 340 -2.40 1.37 2.42
CA TYR A 340 -1.88 2.62 1.92
C TYR A 340 -2.64 3.06 0.65
N ALA A 341 -3.11 4.30 0.65
CA ALA A 341 -3.73 4.92 -0.53
C ALA A 341 -3.20 6.34 -0.74
N TYR A 342 -3.06 6.71 -2.01
CA TYR A 342 -2.70 8.07 -2.40
C TYR A 342 -3.92 8.77 -3.00
N ILE A 343 -4.35 9.86 -2.36
CA ILE A 343 -5.53 10.63 -2.75
C ILE A 343 -5.07 11.90 -3.48
N ASP A 344 -5.12 11.84 -4.82
CA ASP A 344 -4.76 12.93 -5.72
C ASP A 344 -5.93 13.90 -5.98
N ASN A 345 -7.17 13.44 -5.83
CA ASN A 345 -8.36 14.22 -6.12
C ASN A 345 -9.60 13.75 -5.34
N LEU A 346 -10.72 14.47 -5.48
CA LEU A 346 -11.95 14.17 -4.74
C LEU A 346 -12.65 12.87 -5.18
N MET A 347 -12.51 12.47 -6.45
CA MET A 347 -13.03 11.20 -6.94
C MET A 347 -12.29 10.03 -6.27
N GLU A 348 -10.97 10.16 -6.12
CA GLU A 348 -10.15 9.19 -5.40
C GLU A 348 -10.51 9.10 -3.93
N ALA A 349 -10.69 10.26 -3.28
CA ALA A 349 -11.15 10.31 -1.89
C ALA A 349 -12.49 9.59 -1.70
N LYS A 350 -13.44 9.79 -2.63
CA LYS A 350 -14.73 9.09 -2.61
C LYS A 350 -14.56 7.58 -2.84
N LYS A 351 -13.71 7.17 -3.79
CA LYS A 351 -13.42 5.75 -4.03
C LYS A 351 -12.94 5.07 -2.75
N VAL A 352 -11.85 5.58 -2.17
CA VAL A 352 -11.17 4.99 -1.00
C VAL A 352 -12.04 5.04 0.25
N LEU A 353 -12.62 6.20 0.57
CA LEU A 353 -13.26 6.43 1.87
C LEU A 353 -14.77 6.18 1.89
N VAL A 354 -15.42 6.02 0.75
CA VAL A 354 -16.87 5.81 0.65
C VAL A 354 -17.18 4.51 -0.08
N GLU A 355 -16.74 4.36 -1.32
CA GLU A 355 -17.10 3.21 -2.15
C GLU A 355 -16.40 1.92 -1.73
N GLU A 356 -15.17 2.03 -1.22
CA GLU A 356 -14.31 0.92 -0.82
C GLU A 356 -13.98 0.93 0.67
N MET A 357 -14.70 1.74 1.45
CA MET A 357 -14.54 1.90 2.91
C MET A 357 -14.49 0.56 3.65
N GLY A 358 -15.28 -0.43 3.24
CA GLY A 358 -15.36 -1.73 3.90
C GLY A 358 -14.08 -2.52 3.71
N GLY A 359 -13.47 -2.36 2.54
CA GLY A 359 -12.16 -2.85 2.22
C GLY A 359 -11.07 -2.18 3.06
N THR A 360 -11.04 -0.85 3.06
CA THR A 360 -10.03 -0.05 3.76
C THR A 360 -10.10 -0.17 5.28
N LEU A 361 -11.30 -0.38 5.86
CA LEU A 361 -11.50 -0.30 7.31
C LEU A 361 -11.75 -1.65 7.97
N LEU A 362 -12.25 -2.68 7.27
CA LEU A 362 -12.69 -3.93 7.88
C LEU A 362 -11.92 -5.13 7.31
N THR A 363 -10.91 -5.58 8.03
CA THR A 363 -10.16 -6.80 7.71
C THR A 363 -11.04 -8.05 7.85
N VAL A 364 -11.13 -8.85 6.78
CA VAL A 364 -11.82 -10.16 6.77
C VAL A 364 -10.86 -11.34 6.84
N ALA A 365 -9.58 -11.13 6.53
CA ALA A 365 -8.55 -12.14 6.66
C ALA A 365 -7.16 -11.50 6.78
N LYS A 366 -6.29 -12.20 7.52
CA LYS A 366 -4.91 -11.81 7.78
C LYS A 366 -3.93 -12.75 7.14
N ASP A 367 -2.69 -12.29 6.96
CA ASP A 367 -1.58 -13.10 6.47
C ASP A 367 -1.95 -13.89 5.21
N VAL A 368 -2.56 -13.20 4.23
CA VAL A 368 -3.07 -13.86 3.04
C VAL A 368 -1.92 -14.09 2.06
N LYS A 369 -1.67 -15.37 1.76
CA LYS A 369 -0.61 -15.82 0.85
C LYS A 369 -1.22 -16.61 -0.29
N ILE A 370 -0.72 -16.40 -1.50
CA ILE A 370 -1.05 -17.21 -2.67
C ILE A 370 0.20 -17.98 -3.08
N GLN A 371 0.05 -19.29 -3.28
CA GLN A 371 1.05 -20.13 -3.91
C GLN A 371 0.42 -20.87 -5.09
N THR A 372 0.93 -20.63 -6.28
CA THR A 372 0.54 -21.35 -7.48
C THR A 372 1.53 -22.49 -7.74
N GLU A 373 1.03 -23.71 -7.83
CA GLU A 373 1.81 -24.90 -8.21
C GLU A 373 1.52 -25.26 -9.67
N PHE A 374 2.51 -25.13 -10.55
CA PHE A 374 2.38 -25.40 -11.98
C PHE A 374 2.64 -26.87 -12.32
N ASN A 375 1.84 -27.42 -13.23
CA ASN A 375 2.05 -28.76 -13.75
C ASN A 375 3.13 -28.74 -14.87
N PRO A 376 4.32 -29.34 -14.65
CA PRO A 376 5.41 -29.35 -15.64
C PRO A 376 5.06 -30.10 -16.93
N SER A 377 4.06 -30.99 -16.92
CA SER A 377 3.63 -31.67 -18.15
C SER A 377 2.82 -30.76 -19.08
N GLN A 378 2.26 -29.68 -18.56
CA GLN A 378 1.39 -28.75 -19.29
C GLN A 378 2.04 -27.38 -19.52
N ILE A 379 2.86 -26.92 -18.57
CA ILE A 379 3.46 -25.59 -18.56
C ILE A 379 4.99 -25.73 -18.52
N ALA A 380 5.69 -25.12 -19.48
CA ALA A 380 7.14 -25.10 -19.53
C ALA A 380 7.73 -23.97 -18.66
N GLY A 381 7.06 -22.81 -18.62
CA GLY A 381 7.53 -21.64 -17.89
C GLY A 381 6.42 -20.63 -17.63
N TYR A 382 6.69 -19.71 -16.72
CA TYR A 382 5.76 -18.63 -16.38
C TYR A 382 6.51 -17.37 -15.95
N ARG A 383 5.80 -16.24 -15.96
CA ARG A 383 6.19 -14.97 -15.35
C ARG A 383 5.00 -14.39 -14.61
N LEU A 384 5.16 -14.09 -13.33
CA LEU A 384 4.20 -13.32 -12.54
C LEU A 384 4.41 -11.83 -12.83
N ILE A 385 3.35 -11.10 -13.13
CA ILE A 385 3.43 -9.70 -13.56
C ILE A 385 3.12 -8.77 -12.38
N GLY A 386 4.08 -7.94 -11.97
CA GLY A 386 3.91 -6.83 -11.01
C GLY A 386 4.14 -7.19 -9.53
N TYR A 387 4.04 -8.45 -9.13
CA TYR A 387 4.14 -8.83 -7.71
C TYR A 387 5.59 -9.00 -7.21
N GLU A 388 6.58 -8.37 -7.82
CA GLU A 388 8.00 -8.50 -7.43
C GLU A 388 8.25 -8.08 -5.98
N ASN A 389 7.59 -7.01 -5.52
CA ASN A 389 7.69 -6.48 -4.14
C ASN A 389 6.92 -7.31 -3.12
N ARG A 390 6.13 -8.27 -3.58
CA ARG A 390 5.28 -9.11 -2.74
C ARG A 390 5.70 -10.58 -2.80
N ALA A 391 6.75 -10.91 -3.55
CA ALA A 391 7.27 -12.27 -3.65
C ALA A 391 7.74 -12.79 -2.28
N LEU A 392 7.35 -14.02 -1.96
CA LEU A 392 7.77 -14.73 -0.74
C LEU A 392 8.62 -15.95 -1.11
N ALA A 393 9.41 -16.46 -0.17
CA ALA A 393 10.02 -17.77 -0.37
C ALA A 393 8.94 -18.86 -0.37
N ASP A 394 9.14 -19.92 -1.13
CA ASP A 394 8.13 -20.98 -1.25
C ASP A 394 7.90 -21.70 0.09
N GLU A 395 8.93 -21.79 0.93
CA GLU A 395 8.86 -22.35 2.27
C GLU A 395 8.06 -21.48 3.25
N ASP A 396 8.00 -20.16 3.01
CA ASP A 396 7.25 -19.21 3.85
C ASP A 396 5.74 -19.37 3.68
N PHE A 397 5.29 -20.07 2.62
CA PHE A 397 3.88 -20.34 2.39
C PHE A 397 3.24 -21.10 3.55
N ASP A 398 3.95 -22.06 4.16
CA ASP A 398 3.42 -22.87 5.26
C ASP A 398 3.80 -22.34 6.66
N ASP A 399 4.58 -21.26 6.72
CA ASP A 399 5.03 -20.66 7.98
C ASP A 399 4.04 -19.56 8.45
N ASP A 400 3.25 -19.89 9.49
CA ASP A 400 2.33 -18.95 10.15
C ASP A 400 3.07 -17.82 10.91
N SER A 401 4.39 -17.84 11.04
CA SER A 401 5.16 -16.75 11.65
C SER A 401 5.58 -15.66 10.67
N VAL A 402 5.53 -15.94 9.37
CA VAL A 402 5.80 -14.95 8.31
C VAL A 402 4.53 -14.13 8.06
N ASP A 403 4.62 -12.83 8.35
CA ASP A 403 3.58 -11.81 8.08
C ASP A 403 3.32 -11.73 6.56
N ALA A 404 2.06 -11.58 6.19
CA ALA A 404 1.65 -11.31 4.81
C ALA A 404 0.48 -10.32 4.80
N GLY A 405 0.05 -9.89 3.62
CA GLY A 405 -0.87 -8.78 3.50
C GLY A 405 -2.29 -9.13 3.96
N GLU A 406 -3.02 -8.05 4.24
CA GLU A 406 -4.34 -8.09 4.84
C GLU A 406 -5.41 -7.91 3.77
N ILE A 407 -6.54 -8.62 3.90
CA ILE A 407 -7.66 -8.48 2.98
C ILE A 407 -8.88 -7.92 3.68
N GLY A 408 -9.34 -6.79 3.14
CA GLY A 408 -10.54 -6.08 3.56
C GLY A 408 -11.85 -6.66 3.02
N ALA A 409 -12.96 -6.26 3.63
CA ALA A 409 -14.28 -6.68 3.21
C ALA A 409 -14.60 -6.20 1.79
N GLY A 410 -14.97 -7.13 0.91
CA GLY A 410 -15.26 -6.82 -0.50
C GLY A 410 -14.04 -6.50 -1.37
N HIS A 411 -12.81 -6.52 -0.81
CA HIS A 411 -11.58 -6.38 -1.60
C HIS A 411 -11.47 -7.47 -2.66
N ARG A 412 -10.75 -7.10 -3.72
CA ARG A 412 -10.44 -7.97 -4.85
C ARG A 412 -8.94 -7.97 -5.04
N VAL A 413 -8.43 -9.11 -5.48
CA VAL A 413 -7.03 -9.26 -5.85
C VAL A 413 -6.98 -9.90 -7.22
N THR A 414 -6.12 -9.38 -8.07
CA THR A 414 -5.93 -9.86 -9.43
C THR A 414 -4.45 -10.08 -9.66
N ALA A 415 -4.07 -11.33 -9.91
CA ALA A 415 -2.73 -11.69 -10.34
C ALA A 415 -2.76 -12.14 -11.79
N LEU A 416 -1.78 -11.68 -12.58
CA LEU A 416 -1.60 -12.09 -13.96
C LEU A 416 -0.31 -12.91 -14.11
N TYR A 417 -0.43 -14.01 -14.83
CA TYR A 417 0.71 -14.82 -15.26
C TYR A 417 0.78 -14.84 -16.79
N GLU A 418 1.96 -14.52 -17.32
CA GLU A 418 2.31 -14.88 -18.69
C GLU A 418 2.88 -16.29 -18.69
N ILE A 419 2.17 -17.25 -19.28
CA ILE A 419 2.50 -18.68 -19.23
C ILE A 419 2.95 -19.20 -20.60
N ILE A 420 3.89 -20.13 -20.58
CA ILE A 420 4.48 -20.80 -21.73
C ILE A 420 4.08 -22.27 -21.67
N ARG A 421 3.40 -22.77 -22.69
CA ARG A 421 2.98 -24.18 -22.75
C ARG A 421 4.16 -25.14 -22.90
N ALA A 422 3.98 -26.35 -22.39
CA ALA A 422 4.92 -27.45 -22.61
C ALA A 422 5.19 -27.63 -24.12
N GLY A 423 6.46 -27.89 -24.47
CA GLY A 423 6.92 -27.98 -25.85
C GLY A 423 7.36 -26.65 -26.48
N THR A 424 7.08 -25.51 -25.85
CA THR A 424 7.61 -24.19 -26.26
C THR A 424 8.87 -23.85 -25.48
N LYS A 425 9.81 -23.15 -26.14
CA LYS A 425 11.08 -22.76 -25.51
C LYS A 425 10.87 -21.62 -24.52
N VAL A 426 11.27 -21.81 -23.27
CA VAL A 426 11.29 -20.75 -22.25
C VAL A 426 12.49 -19.81 -22.49
N PRO A 427 12.29 -18.48 -22.50
CA PRO A 427 13.38 -17.51 -22.54
C PRO A 427 14.34 -17.64 -21.35
N GLY A 428 15.66 -17.60 -21.58
CA GLY A 428 16.68 -17.69 -20.52
C GLY A 428 17.98 -18.36 -20.97
N GLU A 429 19.00 -18.34 -20.11
CA GLU A 429 20.29 -18.98 -20.41
C GLU A 429 20.17 -20.51 -20.47
N VAL A 430 20.71 -21.10 -21.54
CA VAL A 430 20.90 -22.55 -21.63
C VAL A 430 22.09 -22.90 -20.73
N LEU A 431 21.82 -23.36 -19.51
CA LEU A 431 22.88 -23.69 -18.57
C LEU A 431 23.65 -24.93 -19.04
N LYS A 432 24.97 -24.77 -19.14
CA LYS A 432 25.93 -25.77 -19.64
C LYS A 432 25.81 -27.17 -19.00
N TYR A 433 25.38 -27.25 -17.75
CA TYR A 433 25.28 -28.51 -16.99
C TYR A 433 23.85 -29.07 -16.91
N GLN A 434 22.86 -28.30 -17.38
CA GLN A 434 21.46 -28.72 -17.45
C GLN A 434 21.04 -29.10 -18.87
N SER A 435 21.91 -28.93 -19.87
CA SER A 435 21.74 -29.45 -21.24
C SER A 435 21.94 -30.97 -21.33
N GLY A 436 21.76 -31.69 -20.22
CA GLY A 436 21.64 -33.14 -20.25
C GLY A 436 20.30 -33.46 -20.86
N GLU A 437 20.30 -33.92 -22.11
CA GLU A 437 19.24 -34.75 -22.64
C GLU A 437 18.96 -35.82 -21.57
N LYS A 438 17.92 -35.61 -20.76
CA LYS A 438 17.22 -36.74 -20.18
C LYS A 438 16.64 -37.42 -21.40
N GLU A 439 17.39 -38.39 -21.95
CA GLU A 439 16.80 -39.47 -22.72
C GLU A 439 15.53 -39.82 -21.96
N GLN A 440 14.38 -39.50 -22.56
CA GLN A 440 13.11 -40.01 -22.12
C GLN A 440 13.29 -41.52 -22.11
N LYS A 441 13.67 -42.08 -20.96
CA LYS A 441 13.38 -43.47 -20.70
C LYS A 441 11.86 -43.51 -20.80
N GLU A 442 11.40 -44.10 -21.89
CA GLU A 442 10.10 -44.73 -22.02
C GLU A 442 9.97 -45.76 -20.89
N THR A 443 9.89 -45.29 -19.66
CA THR A 443 9.07 -45.94 -18.66
C THR A 443 7.67 -45.53 -19.04
N GLU A 444 7.01 -46.42 -19.79
CA GLU A 444 5.56 -46.56 -19.80
C GLU A 444 5.09 -46.83 -18.35
N GLU A 445 5.27 -45.87 -17.44
CA GLU A 445 4.42 -45.75 -16.28
C GLU A 445 3.20 -45.01 -16.76
N GLN A 446 2.09 -45.73 -16.81
CA GLN A 446 0.76 -45.20 -17.02
C GLN A 446 0.49 -44.06 -16.04
N THR A 447 0.84 -42.83 -16.37
CA THR A 447 0.21 -41.64 -15.80
C THR A 447 -0.95 -41.22 -16.70
N GLY A 448 -1.79 -42.18 -17.11
CA GLY A 448 -3.17 -41.89 -17.54
C GLY A 448 -4.01 -41.51 -16.32
N GLY A 449 -3.55 -40.51 -15.56
CA GLY A 449 -3.82 -40.40 -14.14
C GLY A 449 -4.28 -39.01 -13.76
N ALA A 450 -5.58 -38.87 -13.50
CA ALA A 450 -6.31 -37.83 -12.76
C ALA A 450 -6.07 -36.32 -13.06
N PHE A 451 -4.90 -35.90 -13.54
CA PHE A 451 -4.42 -34.52 -13.60
C PHE A 451 -3.92 -34.11 -15.00
N GLU A 452 -4.11 -34.95 -16.02
CA GLU A 452 -3.65 -34.65 -17.41
C GLU A 452 -4.21 -33.33 -17.95
N ASN A 453 -5.41 -32.93 -17.49
CA ASN A 453 -6.07 -31.69 -17.90
C ASN A 453 -5.85 -30.53 -16.92
N GLU A 454 -5.01 -30.68 -15.90
CA GLU A 454 -4.74 -29.62 -14.91
C GLU A 454 -3.46 -28.86 -15.29
N LEU A 455 -3.59 -27.53 -15.39
CA LEU A 455 -2.49 -26.62 -15.72
C LEU A 455 -1.67 -26.26 -14.48
N MET A 456 -2.37 -26.04 -13.37
CA MET A 456 -1.81 -25.65 -12.08
C MET A 456 -2.86 -25.78 -10.98
N THR A 457 -2.42 -25.68 -9.73
CA THR A 457 -3.28 -25.51 -8.55
C THR A 457 -2.99 -24.17 -7.89
N VAL A 458 -4.02 -23.39 -7.61
CA VAL A 458 -3.93 -22.14 -6.85
C VAL A 458 -4.24 -22.45 -5.39
N ASN A 459 -3.24 -22.27 -4.53
CA ASN A 459 -3.34 -22.45 -3.09
C ASN A 459 -3.42 -21.08 -2.41
N ILE A 460 -4.40 -20.88 -1.55
CA ILE A 460 -4.59 -19.66 -0.76
C ILE A 460 -4.52 -20.04 0.71
N ARG A 461 -3.55 -19.48 1.41
CA ARG A 461 -3.43 -19.60 2.86
C ARG A 461 -3.81 -18.28 3.51
N TYR A 462 -4.57 -18.34 4.60
CA TYR A 462 -5.03 -17.15 5.30
C TYR A 462 -5.36 -17.44 6.76
N LYS A 463 -5.35 -16.42 7.62
CA LYS A 463 -5.87 -16.47 8.99
C LYS A 463 -7.18 -15.71 9.10
N ALA A 464 -8.03 -16.12 10.03
CA ALA A 464 -9.21 -15.31 10.39
C ALA A 464 -8.75 -14.00 11.06
N PRO A 465 -9.55 -12.90 11.06
CA PRO A 465 -9.14 -11.59 11.57
C PRO A 465 -8.57 -11.60 13.01
N ASN A 466 -9.13 -12.46 13.86
CA ASN A 466 -8.70 -12.65 15.25
C ASN A 466 -8.07 -14.05 15.50
N GLY A 467 -7.81 -14.81 14.43
CA GLY A 467 -7.27 -16.15 14.48
C GLY A 467 -5.73 -16.16 14.44
N LYS A 468 -5.13 -17.21 14.99
CA LYS A 468 -3.67 -17.41 14.94
C LYS A 468 -3.24 -18.55 14.03
N GLU A 469 -4.16 -19.45 13.71
CA GLU A 469 -3.93 -20.60 12.85
C GLU A 469 -4.43 -20.29 11.44
N SER A 470 -3.62 -20.61 10.44
CA SER A 470 -4.02 -20.46 9.06
C SER A 470 -4.92 -21.60 8.56
N ARG A 471 -5.62 -21.32 7.46
CA ARG A 471 -6.47 -22.23 6.71
C ARG A 471 -6.04 -22.23 5.26
N LEU A 472 -6.22 -23.37 4.59
CA LEU A 472 -5.84 -23.56 3.19
C LEU A 472 -7.09 -23.75 2.32
N ILE A 473 -7.12 -23.07 1.17
CA ILE A 473 -8.05 -23.29 0.06
C ILE A 473 -7.21 -23.67 -1.15
N SER A 474 -7.59 -24.76 -1.84
CA SER A 474 -6.89 -25.22 -3.05
C SER A 474 -7.88 -25.31 -4.21
N VAL A 475 -7.56 -24.65 -5.31
CA VAL A 475 -8.40 -24.58 -6.51
C VAL A 475 -7.60 -25.02 -7.73
N PRO A 476 -7.91 -26.19 -8.33
CA PRO A 476 -7.25 -26.64 -9.55
C PRO A 476 -7.73 -25.84 -10.75
N VAL A 477 -6.81 -25.43 -11.61
CA VAL A 477 -7.06 -24.74 -12.89
C VAL A 477 -6.86 -25.73 -14.02
N LYS A 478 -7.87 -25.89 -14.88
CA LYS A 478 -7.89 -26.89 -15.93
C LYS A 478 -7.68 -26.28 -17.30
N ASP A 479 -7.30 -27.12 -18.27
CA ASP A 479 -7.12 -26.71 -19.66
C ASP A 479 -8.40 -26.13 -20.27
N GLU A 480 -9.56 -26.62 -19.83
CA GLU A 480 -10.90 -26.11 -20.19
C GLU A 480 -11.14 -24.64 -19.82
N THR A 481 -10.30 -24.05 -18.95
CA THR A 481 -10.35 -22.62 -18.63
C THR A 481 -9.97 -21.75 -19.83
N TYR A 482 -9.26 -22.28 -20.83
CA TYR A 482 -8.87 -21.55 -22.03
C TYR A 482 -10.09 -21.12 -22.85
N GLN A 483 -10.13 -19.82 -23.16
CA GLN A 483 -11.09 -19.23 -24.07
C GLN A 483 -10.33 -18.42 -25.13
N LYS A 484 -10.64 -18.67 -26.40
CA LYS A 484 -10.04 -17.93 -27.51
C LYS A 484 -10.38 -16.44 -27.47
N GLU A 485 -11.62 -16.12 -27.15
CA GLU A 485 -12.06 -14.74 -26.95
C GLU A 485 -11.82 -14.37 -25.49
N MET A 486 -11.03 -13.32 -25.24
CA MET A 486 -10.81 -12.81 -23.90
C MET A 486 -12.13 -12.32 -23.29
N THR A 487 -12.32 -12.64 -22.02
CA THR A 487 -13.37 -12.08 -21.16
C THR A 487 -13.16 -10.57 -20.96
N ASP A 488 -14.19 -9.86 -20.49
CA ASP A 488 -14.05 -8.44 -20.14
C ASP A 488 -13.01 -8.21 -19.03
N ASN A 489 -12.94 -9.10 -18.04
CA ASN A 489 -11.95 -9.02 -16.95
C ASN A 489 -10.52 -9.14 -17.50
N LEU A 490 -10.25 -10.18 -18.30
CA LEU A 490 -8.93 -10.44 -18.84
C LEU A 490 -8.50 -9.39 -19.87
N LYS A 491 -9.42 -8.87 -20.70
CA LYS A 491 -9.16 -7.74 -21.61
C LYS A 491 -8.68 -6.53 -20.84
N PHE A 492 -9.45 -6.13 -19.82
CA PHE A 492 -9.15 -4.92 -19.09
C PHE A 492 -7.89 -5.06 -18.24
N ALA A 493 -7.74 -6.17 -17.50
CA ALA A 493 -6.52 -6.43 -16.72
C ALA A 493 -5.27 -6.51 -17.63
N GLY A 494 -5.39 -7.16 -18.79
CA GLY A 494 -4.34 -7.22 -19.80
C GLY A 494 -3.97 -5.83 -20.32
N ALA A 495 -4.95 -4.97 -20.59
CA ALA A 495 -4.70 -3.60 -21.04
C ALA A 495 -3.97 -2.76 -19.98
N VAL A 496 -4.35 -2.88 -18.70
CA VAL A 496 -3.70 -2.17 -17.60
C VAL A 496 -2.26 -2.67 -17.42
N ALA A 497 -2.05 -3.99 -17.47
CA ALA A 497 -0.72 -4.58 -17.39
C ALA A 497 0.19 -4.12 -18.53
N GLU A 498 -0.35 -4.11 -19.76
CA GLU A 498 0.34 -3.65 -20.95
C GLU A 498 0.71 -2.15 -20.85
N PHE A 499 -0.22 -1.32 -20.39
CA PHE A 499 0.04 0.09 -20.15
C PHE A 499 1.14 0.31 -19.10
N GLY A 500 1.08 -0.41 -17.98
CA GLY A 500 2.13 -0.36 -16.95
C GLY A 500 3.51 -0.78 -17.48
N MET A 501 3.57 -1.86 -18.28
CA MET A 501 4.81 -2.29 -18.94
C MET A 501 5.36 -1.24 -19.92
N LEU A 502 4.49 -0.51 -20.63
CA LEU A 502 4.90 0.59 -21.51
C LEU A 502 5.47 1.77 -20.72
N LEU A 503 4.79 2.21 -19.66
CA LEU A 503 5.24 3.32 -18.80
C LEU A 503 6.58 3.00 -18.10
N LYS A 504 6.77 1.74 -17.68
CA LYS A 504 8.00 1.28 -17.03
C LYS A 504 9.16 1.02 -17.99
N ASP A 505 8.93 1.07 -19.30
CA ASP A 505 9.88 0.58 -20.32
C ASP A 505 10.32 -0.87 -20.06
N SER A 506 9.37 -1.74 -19.74
CA SER A 506 9.60 -3.13 -19.36
C SER A 506 10.42 -3.90 -20.39
N SER A 507 11.33 -4.75 -19.92
CA SER A 507 12.09 -5.68 -20.78
C SER A 507 11.22 -6.78 -21.39
N TYR A 508 10.00 -6.95 -20.87
CA TYR A 508 9.06 -8.00 -21.24
C TYR A 508 7.81 -7.47 -21.95
N LYS A 509 7.79 -6.19 -22.33
CA LYS A 509 6.65 -5.59 -23.05
C LYS A 509 6.39 -6.21 -24.42
N GLY A 510 7.23 -7.09 -24.96
CA GLY A 510 6.96 -7.78 -26.22
C GLY A 510 6.58 -6.82 -27.36
N ASN A 511 5.42 -7.06 -27.99
CA ASN A 511 4.86 -6.19 -29.03
C ASN A 511 3.85 -5.16 -28.49
N SER A 512 3.87 -4.87 -27.19
CA SER A 512 2.92 -3.95 -26.56
C SER A 512 2.92 -2.58 -27.25
N SER A 513 1.74 -1.98 -27.36
CA SER A 513 1.59 -0.61 -27.87
C SER A 513 0.37 0.08 -27.25
N TYR A 514 0.40 1.41 -27.18
CA TYR A 514 -0.76 2.15 -26.65
C TYR A 514 -2.01 1.94 -27.51
N GLU A 515 -1.87 1.71 -28.81
CA GLU A 515 -2.99 1.34 -29.69
C GLU A 515 -3.61 0.00 -29.27
N ASN A 516 -2.79 -1.01 -28.96
CA ASN A 516 -3.28 -2.31 -28.50
C ASN A 516 -3.96 -2.20 -27.11
N VAL A 517 -3.42 -1.37 -26.22
CA VAL A 517 -4.10 -1.01 -24.95
C VAL A 517 -5.49 -0.43 -25.23
N ILE A 518 -5.61 0.55 -26.14
CA ILE A 518 -6.89 1.15 -26.51
C ILE A 518 -7.85 0.13 -27.13
N ASP A 519 -7.35 -0.78 -27.96
CA ASP A 519 -8.15 -1.84 -28.59
C ASP A 519 -8.70 -2.82 -27.54
N LEU A 520 -7.87 -3.27 -26.59
CA LEU A 520 -8.29 -4.13 -25.49
C LEU A 520 -9.36 -3.46 -24.62
N VAL A 521 -9.13 -2.22 -24.18
CA VAL A 521 -10.10 -1.46 -23.38
C VAL A 521 -11.40 -1.24 -24.16
N SER A 522 -11.32 -0.88 -25.44
CA SER A 522 -12.51 -0.68 -26.29
C SER A 522 -13.27 -1.98 -26.58
N GLY A 523 -12.62 -3.13 -26.43
CA GLY A 523 -13.22 -4.45 -26.54
C GLY A 523 -13.97 -4.93 -25.29
N VAL A 524 -13.89 -4.20 -24.17
CA VAL A 524 -14.65 -4.47 -22.94
C VAL A 524 -16.12 -4.09 -23.17
N SER A 525 -17.05 -4.97 -22.78
CA SER A 525 -18.47 -4.68 -22.95
C SER A 525 -18.94 -3.48 -22.11
N GLN A 526 -20.04 -2.83 -22.52
CA GLN A 526 -20.64 -1.71 -21.77
C GLN A 526 -21.01 -2.08 -20.33
N LYS A 527 -21.32 -3.36 -20.05
CA LYS A 527 -21.59 -3.84 -18.69
C LYS A 527 -20.31 -3.91 -17.85
N GLY A 528 -19.16 -4.18 -18.50
CA GLY A 528 -17.85 -4.26 -17.85
C GLY A 528 -17.19 -2.91 -17.59
N MET A 529 -17.70 -1.83 -18.19
CA MET A 529 -17.20 -0.46 -18.02
C MET A 529 -17.80 0.24 -16.79
N ASP A 530 -17.01 1.16 -16.23
CA ASP A 530 -17.38 2.09 -15.17
C ASP A 530 -16.60 3.41 -15.35
N ASP A 531 -16.92 4.43 -14.54
CA ASP A 531 -16.31 5.76 -14.65
C ASP A 531 -14.78 5.73 -14.51
N TYR A 532 -14.23 4.81 -13.70
CA TYR A 532 -12.78 4.67 -13.50
C TYR A 532 -12.11 4.03 -14.71
N LYS A 533 -12.71 2.99 -15.31
CA LYS A 533 -12.20 2.38 -16.56
C LYS A 533 -12.28 3.35 -17.74
N ASP A 534 -13.32 4.19 -17.78
CA ASP A 534 -13.44 5.25 -18.77
C ASP A 534 -12.40 6.36 -18.58
N GLU A 535 -12.04 6.69 -17.33
CA GLU A 535 -10.91 7.58 -17.03
C GLU A 535 -9.58 6.97 -17.47
N PHE A 536 -9.33 5.69 -17.17
CA PHE A 536 -8.15 4.97 -17.64
C PHE A 536 -7.97 5.09 -19.15
N LYS A 537 -9.05 4.84 -19.92
CA LYS A 537 -9.02 5.00 -21.38
C LYS A 537 -8.58 6.40 -21.81
N LYS A 538 -9.06 7.44 -21.14
CA LYS A 538 -8.69 8.84 -21.44
C LYS A 538 -7.22 9.13 -21.11
N LEU A 539 -6.72 8.59 -19.99
CA LEU A 539 -5.31 8.72 -19.62
C LEU A 539 -4.38 8.08 -20.66
N VAL A 540 -4.72 6.88 -21.14
CA VAL A 540 -3.95 6.22 -22.21
C VAL A 540 -3.93 7.10 -23.46
N LEU A 541 -5.07 7.65 -23.87
CA LEU A 541 -5.13 8.56 -25.02
C LEU A 541 -4.30 9.84 -24.80
N GLN A 542 -4.30 10.39 -23.59
CA GLN A 542 -3.51 11.58 -23.26
C GLN A 542 -1.99 11.32 -23.32
N VAL A 543 -1.54 10.11 -23.01
CA VAL A 543 -0.12 9.73 -23.16
C VAL A 543 0.28 9.52 -24.63
N MET A 544 -0.69 9.22 -25.50
CA MET A 544 -0.45 9.05 -26.95
C MET A 544 -0.31 10.37 -27.71
N ASP A 545 -0.97 11.43 -27.23
CA ASP A 545 -0.98 12.78 -27.81
C ASP A 545 0.28 13.58 -27.43
#